data_AF-A0A932VS81-F1
#
_entry.id   AF-A0A932VS81-F1
#
_cell.length_a   1.000
_cell.length_b   1.000
_cell.length_c   1.000
_cell.angle_alpha   90.00
_cell.angle_beta   90.00
_cell.angle_gamma   90.00
#
_symmetry.space_group_name_H-M   'P 1'
#
loop_
_entity.id
_entity.type
_entity.pdbx_description
1 polymer ?
#
loop_
_entity_poly.entity_id
_entity_poly.type
_entity_poly.pdbx_seq_one_letter_code
_entity_poly.pdbx_strand_id
1 'polypeptide(L)'
;MIHFTDDFKDMMEYEFELETETRYVIEPGNIADYNWVNHVVDVYDESGRARIRVKNGVPRLSLKVPLFSKDTTTSKTCIRLEYKPTTKKQEEELLLIRKLILLEKGAQTSEKFGAPLENADGTKTWINRDSLGNWWIEADEGVPLDLPDTIKILGTQKSEIKV
;
A
#
# COMPACT_ATOMS: atom_id res chain seq x y z
N MET A 1 26.79 -1.22 20.15
CA MET A 1 26.57 -2.63 19.76
C MET A 1 25.65 -3.22 20.81
N ILE A 2 24.36 -3.33 20.52
CA ILE A 2 23.39 -3.91 21.46
C ILE A 2 23.26 -5.38 21.07
N HIS A 3 23.64 -6.27 21.99
CA HIS A 3 23.45 -7.70 21.85
C HIS A 3 22.01 -8.05 22.20
N PHE A 4 21.29 -8.67 21.28
CA PHE A 4 19.98 -9.26 21.50
C PHE A 4 20.19 -10.76 21.76
N THR A 5 19.77 -11.24 22.92
CA THR A 5 19.76 -12.66 23.32
C THR A 5 18.65 -13.42 22.60
N ASP A 6 18.76 -14.75 22.47
CA ASP A 6 17.89 -15.64 21.65
C ASP A 6 16.38 -15.71 22.02
N ASP A 7 15.85 -14.77 22.83
CA ASP A 7 14.45 -14.76 23.31
C ASP A 7 13.44 -14.10 22.35
N PHE A 8 13.85 -13.72 21.12
CA PHE A 8 13.01 -12.94 20.19
C PHE A 8 12.10 -13.76 19.26
N LYS A 9 12.01 -15.08 19.40
CA LYS A 9 11.29 -15.95 18.43
C LYS A 9 9.80 -15.66 18.26
N ASP A 10 9.18 -14.95 19.20
CA ASP A 10 7.76 -14.54 19.14
C ASP A 10 7.56 -13.02 19.11
N MET A 11 8.62 -12.23 18.88
CA MET A 11 8.48 -10.78 18.87
C MET A 11 7.74 -10.26 17.64
N MET A 12 6.87 -9.28 17.89
CA MET A 12 6.08 -8.59 16.89
C MET A 12 6.95 -7.57 16.14
N GLU A 13 6.93 -7.62 14.81
CA GLU A 13 7.58 -6.60 13.98
C GLU A 13 6.63 -5.45 13.67
N TYR A 14 7.07 -4.24 14.00
CA TYR A 14 6.37 -3.00 13.68
C TYR A 14 7.21 -2.16 12.72
N GLU A 15 6.58 -1.69 11.66
CA GLU A 15 7.13 -0.68 10.76
C GLU A 15 6.42 0.66 11.03
N PHE A 16 7.22 1.71 11.15
CA PHE A 16 6.76 3.09 11.24
C PHE A 16 7.28 3.87 10.04
N GLU A 17 6.38 4.49 9.30
CA GLU A 17 6.72 5.30 8.13
C GLU A 17 5.89 6.59 8.08
N LEU A 18 6.54 7.71 7.74
CA LEU A 18 5.86 8.91 7.28
C LEU A 18 5.66 8.78 5.77
N GLU A 19 4.43 8.56 5.35
CA GLU A 19 4.07 8.34 3.94
C GLU A 19 3.48 9.62 3.37
N THR A 20 4.00 10.12 2.25
CA THR A 20 3.42 11.23 1.48
C THR A 20 3.07 10.75 0.08
N GLU A 21 1.81 10.39 -0.17
CA GLU A 21 1.43 9.71 -1.41
C GLU A 21 0.72 10.67 -2.39
N THR A 22 1.24 10.78 -3.62
CA THR A 22 0.55 11.34 -4.79
C THR A 22 0.24 10.21 -5.76
N ARG A 23 -0.95 10.23 -6.38
CA ARG A 23 -1.28 9.31 -7.48
C ARG A 23 -1.16 10.01 -8.82
N TYR A 24 -0.32 9.49 -9.69
CA TYR A 24 -0.24 9.89 -11.09
C TYR A 24 -1.09 8.92 -11.90
N VAL A 25 -2.24 9.38 -12.38
CA VAL A 25 -3.14 8.58 -13.21
C VAL A 25 -2.52 8.43 -14.58
N ILE A 26 -2.49 7.22 -15.11
CA ILE A 26 -1.86 6.92 -16.40
C ILE A 26 -2.85 6.29 -17.37
N GLU A 27 -2.61 6.44 -18.67
CA GLU A 27 -3.38 5.70 -19.68
C GLU A 27 -3.14 4.19 -19.52
N PRO A 28 -4.17 3.35 -19.73
CA PRO A 28 -3.99 1.92 -19.93
C PRO A 28 -3.17 1.68 -21.22
N GLY A 29 -1.85 1.58 -21.10
CA GLY A 29 -0.95 1.31 -22.22
C GLY A 29 -0.94 -0.17 -22.63
N ASN A 30 -0.13 -0.52 -23.64
CA ASN A 30 0.22 -1.90 -24.03
C ASN A 30 1.08 -2.57 -22.94
N ILE A 31 0.46 -2.88 -21.80
CA ILE A 31 1.09 -3.31 -20.55
C ILE A 31 1.00 -4.86 -20.40
N ALA A 32 0.83 -5.58 -21.51
CA ALA A 32 0.81 -7.05 -21.50
C ALA A 32 2.14 -7.66 -20.98
N ASP A 33 3.23 -6.89 -20.99
CA ASP A 33 4.59 -7.38 -20.72
C ASP A 33 5.12 -7.06 -19.31
N TYR A 34 4.32 -6.47 -18.42
CA TYR A 34 4.80 -6.13 -17.08
C TYR A 34 4.83 -7.33 -16.15
N ASN A 35 5.91 -7.42 -15.36
CA ASN A 35 6.05 -8.44 -14.33
C ASN A 35 5.26 -8.04 -13.07
N TRP A 36 4.01 -8.52 -12.99
CA TRP A 36 3.11 -8.29 -11.86
C TRP A 36 3.51 -9.12 -10.64
N VAL A 37 4.44 -8.60 -9.84
CA VAL A 37 4.99 -9.30 -8.67
C VAL A 37 4.27 -8.96 -7.36
N ASN A 38 3.51 -7.86 -7.32
CA ASN A 38 2.74 -7.48 -6.15
C ASN A 38 1.25 -7.73 -6.39
N HIS A 39 0.62 -8.46 -5.47
CA HIS A 39 -0.81 -8.59 -5.33
C HIS A 39 -1.18 -8.14 -3.91
N VAL A 40 -2.08 -7.17 -3.81
CA VAL A 40 -2.49 -6.57 -2.54
C VAL A 40 -4.01 -6.57 -2.46
N VAL A 41 -4.53 -7.16 -1.39
CA VAL A 41 -5.94 -7.09 -1.02
C VAL A 41 -6.04 -6.40 0.33
N ASP A 42 -6.59 -5.19 0.34
CA ASP A 42 -6.83 -4.43 1.56
C ASP A 42 -8.31 -4.59 1.97
N VAL A 43 -8.55 -4.97 3.22
CA VAL A 43 -9.87 -5.01 3.85
C VAL A 43 -9.92 -3.93 4.94
N TYR A 44 -10.79 -2.95 4.75
CA TYR A 44 -10.94 -1.79 5.61
C TYR A 44 -12.14 -1.94 6.54
N ASP A 45 -12.00 -1.41 7.75
CA ASP A 45 -13.13 -1.08 8.61
C ASP A 45 -13.96 0.09 8.07
N GLU A 46 -15.08 0.41 8.71
CA GLU A 46 -15.94 1.53 8.29
C GLU A 46 -15.22 2.88 8.30
N SER A 47 -14.16 3.04 9.12
CA SER A 47 -13.40 4.29 9.18
C SER A 47 -12.48 4.49 7.98
N GLY A 48 -12.18 3.43 7.23
CA GLY A 48 -11.22 3.43 6.12
C GLY A 48 -9.76 3.61 6.57
N ARG A 49 -9.47 3.57 7.88
CA ARG A 49 -8.13 3.85 8.44
C ARG A 49 -7.41 2.62 8.95
N ALA A 50 -8.16 1.67 9.52
CA ALA A 50 -7.63 0.40 9.97
C ALA A 50 -7.94 -0.64 8.89
N ARG A 51 -6.92 -1.43 8.53
CA ARG A 51 -7.10 -2.48 7.53
C ARG A 51 -6.27 -3.71 7.83
N ILE A 52 -6.77 -4.85 7.40
CA ILE A 52 -5.92 -6.02 7.14
C ILE A 52 -5.55 -6.02 5.66
N ARG A 53 -4.25 -5.86 5.41
CA ARG A 53 -3.61 -5.92 4.10
C ARG A 53 -3.06 -7.32 3.88
N VAL A 54 -3.53 -8.02 2.85
CA VAL A 54 -2.91 -9.27 2.38
C VAL A 54 -2.01 -8.91 1.20
N LYS A 55 -0.70 -8.90 1.41
CA LYS A 55 0.30 -8.63 0.38
C LYS A 55 1.02 -9.92 0.02
N ASN A 56 0.89 -10.36 -1.24
CA ASN A 56 1.49 -11.61 -1.75
C ASN A 56 1.17 -12.82 -0.84
N GLY A 57 -0.08 -12.92 -0.39
CA GLY A 57 -0.54 -13.98 0.51
C GLY A 57 -0.24 -13.79 2.00
N VAL A 58 0.57 -12.79 2.38
CA VAL A 58 0.92 -12.53 3.79
C VAL A 58 0.05 -11.41 4.36
N PRO A 59 -0.77 -11.67 5.40
CA PRO A 59 -1.60 -10.66 6.04
C PRO A 59 -0.75 -9.72 6.91
N ARG A 60 -1.17 -8.45 7.01
CA ARG A 60 -0.56 -7.40 7.82
C ARG A 60 -1.66 -6.51 8.37
N LEU A 61 -1.54 -6.09 9.63
CA LEU A 61 -2.41 -5.03 10.14
C LEU A 61 -1.76 -3.69 9.80
N SER A 62 -2.52 -2.79 9.19
CA SER A 62 -2.04 -1.45 8.83
C SER A 62 -3.01 -0.40 9.35
N LEU A 63 -2.48 0.58 10.07
CA LEU A 63 -3.21 1.75 10.55
C LEU A 63 -2.60 2.99 9.89
N LYS A 64 -3.45 3.81 9.27
CA LYS A 64 -3.04 5.12 8.72
C LYS A 64 -3.61 6.25 9.58
N VAL A 65 -2.72 7.06 10.16
CA VAL A 65 -3.07 8.27 10.92
C VAL A 65 -2.80 9.49 10.02
N PRO A 66 -3.85 10.16 9.49
CA PRO A 66 -3.67 11.29 8.58
C PRO A 66 -3.08 12.51 9.30
N LEU A 67 -2.20 13.24 8.61
CA LEU A 67 -1.62 14.50 9.06
C LEU A 67 -2.15 15.64 8.20
N PHE A 68 -3.42 16.03 8.41
CA PHE A 68 -4.12 17.00 7.55
C PHE A 68 -3.43 18.35 7.39
N SER A 69 -2.61 18.77 8.35
CA SER A 69 -1.82 20.01 8.25
C SER A 69 -0.65 19.94 7.26
N LYS A 70 -0.33 18.75 6.75
CA LYS A 70 0.73 18.48 5.78
C LYS A 70 0.21 18.08 4.40
N ASP A 71 -1.07 17.78 4.30
CA ASP A 71 -1.73 17.48 3.04
C ASP A 71 -1.64 18.67 2.06
N THR A 72 -1.47 18.36 0.77
CA THR A 72 -1.60 19.34 -0.31
C THR A 72 -2.86 19.06 -1.13
N THR A 73 -3.03 19.83 -2.22
CA THR A 73 -4.10 19.61 -3.21
C THR A 73 -3.97 18.22 -3.86
N THR A 74 -2.74 17.72 -3.99
CA THR A 74 -2.39 16.55 -4.80
C THR A 74 -1.83 15.40 -3.99
N SER A 75 -1.32 15.66 -2.79
CA SER A 75 -0.74 14.64 -1.92
C SER A 75 -1.45 14.52 -0.58
N LYS A 76 -1.34 13.33 -0.02
CA LYS A 76 -1.78 13.03 1.34
C LYS A 76 -0.58 12.63 2.17
N THR A 77 -0.47 13.19 3.36
CA THR A 77 0.54 12.78 4.33
C THR A 77 -0.11 12.00 5.48
N CYS A 78 0.45 10.86 5.82
CA CYS A 78 0.03 10.10 6.98
C CYS A 78 1.19 9.40 7.68
N ILE A 79 1.00 9.12 8.96
CA ILE A 79 1.82 8.15 9.68
C ILE A 79 1.21 6.78 9.40
N ARG A 80 1.99 5.87 8.83
CA ARG A 80 1.62 4.46 8.66
C ARG A 80 2.28 3.63 9.75
N LEU A 81 1.46 2.88 10.46
CA LEU A 81 1.88 1.82 11.36
C LEU A 81 1.52 0.49 10.71
N GLU A 82 2.50 -0.39 10.50
CA GLU A 82 2.27 -1.72 9.94
C GLU A 82 2.81 -2.79 10.89
N TYR A 83 1.94 -3.73 11.26
CA TYR A 83 2.29 -4.93 12.00
C TYR A 83 2.42 -6.10 11.02
N LYS A 84 3.60 -6.72 11.02
CA LYS A 84 3.94 -7.86 10.16
C LYS A 84 4.04 -9.13 11.00
N PRO A 85 3.34 -10.21 10.61
CA PRO A 85 3.45 -11.47 11.33
C PRO A 85 4.82 -12.09 11.08
N THR A 86 5.45 -12.57 12.15
CA THR A 86 6.71 -13.35 12.12
C THR A 86 6.45 -14.84 12.32
N THR A 87 5.24 -15.23 12.72
CA THR A 87 4.84 -16.62 12.94
C THR A 87 3.52 -16.97 12.24
N LYS A 88 3.31 -18.27 11.98
CA LYS A 88 2.05 -18.76 11.38
C LYS A 88 0.82 -18.49 12.23
N LYS A 89 0.95 -18.57 13.55
CA LYS A 89 -0.13 -18.23 14.48
C LYS A 89 -0.58 -16.78 14.32
N GLN A 90 0.37 -15.85 14.20
CA GLN A 90 0.07 -14.44 13.98
C GLN A 90 -0.59 -14.19 12.61
N GLU A 91 -0.16 -14.92 11.56
CA GLU A 91 -0.84 -14.87 10.25
C GLU A 91 -2.32 -15.29 10.38
N GLU A 92 -2.60 -16.39 11.08
CA GLU A 92 -3.96 -16.91 11.31
C GLU A 92 -4.82 -15.93 12.12
N GLU A 93 -4.25 -15.31 13.16
CA GLU A 93 -4.91 -14.28 13.98
C GLU A 93 -5.29 -13.06 13.11
N LEU A 94 -4.40 -12.59 12.24
CA LEU A 94 -4.69 -11.48 11.33
C LEU A 94 -5.76 -11.84 10.29
N LEU A 95 -5.77 -13.08 9.80
CA LEU A 95 -6.82 -13.57 8.91
C LEU A 95 -8.17 -13.70 9.62
N LEU A 96 -8.17 -14.03 10.92
CA LEU A 96 -9.39 -14.00 11.74
C LEU A 96 -9.90 -12.57 11.90
N ILE A 97 -9.03 -11.61 12.24
CA ILE A 97 -9.40 -10.18 12.33
C ILE A 97 -9.97 -9.69 11.00
N ARG A 98 -9.36 -10.07 9.86
CA ARG A 98 -9.88 -9.76 8.52
C ARG A 98 -11.31 -10.26 8.33
N LYS A 99 -11.60 -11.50 8.75
CA LYS A 99 -12.95 -12.07 8.67
C LYS A 99 -13.92 -11.28 9.55
N LEU A 100 -13.51 -10.88 10.75
CA LEU A 100 -14.35 -10.08 11.65
C LEU A 100 -14.68 -8.72 11.06
N ILE A 101 -13.70 -8.00 10.50
CA ILE A 101 -13.93 -6.70 9.82
C ILE A 101 -14.96 -6.86 8.69
N LEU A 102 -14.88 -7.91 7.88
CA LEU A 102 -15.83 -8.15 6.79
C LEU A 102 -17.27 -8.39 7.25
N LEU A 103 -17.50 -8.70 8.53
CA LEU A 103 -18.84 -8.84 9.09
C LEU A 103 -19.43 -7.49 9.54
N GLU A 104 -18.59 -6.47 9.70
CA GLU A 104 -19.02 -5.13 10.12
C GLU A 104 -19.72 -4.39 8.98
N LYS A 105 -20.71 -3.58 9.36
CA LYS A 105 -21.40 -2.72 8.40
C LYS A 105 -20.42 -1.68 7.84
N GLY A 106 -20.44 -1.48 6.53
CA GLY A 106 -19.60 -0.47 5.87
C GLY A 106 -18.16 -0.91 5.61
N ALA A 107 -17.81 -2.17 5.90
CA ALA A 107 -16.52 -2.73 5.51
C ALA A 107 -16.31 -2.67 4.00
N GLN A 108 -15.07 -2.36 3.58
CA GLN A 108 -14.71 -2.22 2.18
C GLN A 108 -13.55 -3.14 1.83
N THR A 109 -13.53 -3.64 0.59
CA THR A 109 -12.39 -4.38 0.05
C THR A 109 -11.85 -3.66 -1.17
N SER A 110 -10.52 -3.55 -1.25
CA SER A 110 -9.80 -3.03 -2.40
C SER A 110 -8.76 -4.04 -2.83
N GLU A 111 -8.65 -4.28 -4.13
CA GLU A 111 -7.65 -5.16 -4.70
C GLU A 111 -6.82 -4.39 -5.73
N LYS A 112 -5.49 -4.53 -5.64
CA LYS A 112 -4.57 -3.96 -6.61
C LYS A 112 -3.41 -4.89 -6.92
N PHE A 113 -2.90 -4.75 -8.13
CA PHE A 113 -1.69 -5.41 -8.62
C PHE A 113 -0.63 -4.36 -8.87
N GLY A 114 0.63 -4.69 -8.57
CA GLY A 114 1.77 -3.81 -8.72
C GLY A 114 2.86 -4.44 -9.57
N ALA A 115 3.35 -3.70 -10.56
CA ALA A 115 4.54 -4.01 -11.34
C ALA A 115 5.62 -2.97 -11.04
N PRO A 116 6.86 -3.38 -10.72
CA PRO A 116 7.94 -2.45 -10.45
C PRO A 116 8.48 -1.85 -11.75
N LEU A 117 8.80 -0.57 -11.69
CA LEU A 117 9.66 0.14 -12.61
C LEU A 117 10.94 0.47 -11.85
N GLU A 118 12.07 0.09 -12.42
CA GLU A 118 13.38 0.47 -11.88
C GLU A 118 13.73 1.86 -12.42
N ASN A 119 13.96 2.81 -11.51
CA ASN A 119 14.39 4.16 -11.85
C ASN A 119 15.92 4.16 -12.10
N ALA A 120 16.44 5.17 -12.81
CA ALA A 120 17.89 5.29 -13.07
C ALA A 120 18.78 5.30 -11.80
N ASP A 121 18.26 5.68 -10.65
CA ASP A 121 18.96 5.69 -9.35
C ASP A 121 18.89 4.35 -8.59
N GLY A 122 18.26 3.32 -9.18
CA GLY A 122 18.07 2.00 -8.60
C GLY A 122 16.89 1.91 -7.61
N THR A 123 16.16 3.01 -7.38
CA THR A 123 14.91 2.97 -6.63
C THR A 123 13.79 2.37 -7.48
N LYS A 124 12.68 2.00 -6.84
CA LYS A 124 11.55 1.36 -7.52
C LYS A 124 10.31 2.23 -7.41
N THR A 125 9.79 2.63 -8.55
CA THR A 125 8.44 3.16 -8.70
C THR A 125 7.50 1.99 -9.01
N TRP A 126 6.23 2.07 -8.63
CA TRP A 126 5.27 0.99 -8.90
C TRP A 126 4.15 1.48 -9.82
N ILE A 127 3.96 0.78 -10.93
CA ILE A 127 2.70 0.85 -11.68
C ILE A 127 1.70 -0.02 -10.95
N ASN A 128 0.55 0.57 -10.62
CA ASN A 128 -0.55 -0.10 -9.99
C ASN A 128 -1.73 -0.19 -10.96
N ARG A 129 -2.47 -1.29 -10.87
CA ARG A 129 -3.81 -1.43 -11.44
C ARG A 129 -4.77 -2.05 -10.45
N ASP A 130 -6.03 -1.62 -10.47
CA ASP A 130 -7.10 -2.29 -9.72
C ASP A 130 -7.85 -3.32 -10.59
N SER A 131 -8.79 -4.03 -9.97
CA SER A 131 -9.64 -5.01 -10.66
C SER A 131 -10.64 -4.39 -11.65
N LEU A 132 -10.83 -3.07 -11.62
CA LEU A 132 -11.69 -2.32 -12.54
C LEU A 132 -10.91 -1.79 -13.75
N GLY A 133 -9.60 -2.00 -13.79
CA GLY A 133 -8.73 -1.51 -14.86
C GLY A 133 -8.42 -0.03 -14.76
N ASN A 134 -8.45 0.57 -13.55
CA ASN A 134 -7.87 1.88 -13.29
C ASN A 134 -6.38 1.75 -13.04
N TRP A 135 -5.58 2.70 -13.55
CA TRP A 135 -4.12 2.64 -13.56
C TRP A 135 -3.51 3.89 -12.95
N TRP A 136 -2.51 3.69 -12.10
CA TRP A 136 -1.80 4.81 -11.49
C TRP A 136 -0.40 4.43 -11.01
N ILE A 137 0.40 5.45 -10.77
CA ILE A 137 1.70 5.36 -10.09
C ILE A 137 1.59 6.05 -8.74
N GLU A 138 2.05 5.39 -7.68
CA GLU A 138 2.18 5.97 -6.33
C GLU A 138 3.62 6.46 -6.15
N ALA A 139 3.80 7.75 -5.89
CA ALA A 139 5.10 8.35 -5.59
C ALA A 139 4.96 9.60 -4.72
N ASP A 140 6.06 9.98 -4.07
CA ASP A 140 6.12 11.20 -3.27
C ASP A 140 5.94 12.45 -4.15
N GLU A 141 5.28 13.46 -3.60
CA GLU A 141 5.07 14.72 -4.30
C GLU A 141 6.41 15.42 -4.59
N GLY A 142 6.61 15.86 -5.83
CA GLY A 142 7.82 16.57 -6.24
C GLY A 142 9.03 15.69 -6.53
N VAL A 143 8.93 14.36 -6.35
CA VAL A 143 9.96 13.42 -6.82
C VAL A 143 9.81 13.22 -8.33
N PRO A 144 10.86 13.47 -9.14
CA PRO A 144 10.83 13.20 -10.57
C PRO A 144 10.57 11.71 -10.83
N LEU A 145 9.61 11.42 -11.72
CA LEU A 145 9.32 10.07 -12.17
C LEU A 145 10.10 9.79 -13.46
N ASP A 146 11.03 8.86 -13.40
CA ASP A 146 11.74 8.35 -14.58
C ASP A 146 10.89 7.26 -15.25
N LEU A 147 9.92 7.69 -16.05
CA LEU A 147 8.96 6.78 -16.69
C LEU A 147 9.41 6.43 -18.12
N PRO A 148 9.24 5.18 -18.55
CA PRO A 148 9.34 4.82 -19.96
C PRO A 148 8.39 5.67 -20.82
N ASP A 149 8.84 6.03 -22.03
CA ASP A 149 8.06 6.82 -23.00
C ASP A 149 6.69 6.20 -23.36
N THR A 150 6.51 4.91 -23.09
CA THR A 150 5.27 4.17 -23.30
C THR A 150 4.20 4.49 -22.25
N ILE A 151 4.54 5.18 -21.15
CA ILE A 151 3.61 5.56 -20.08
C ILE A 151 3.25 7.03 -20.22
N LYS A 152 1.95 7.28 -20.43
CA LYS A 152 1.40 8.63 -20.49
C LYS A 152 0.64 8.98 -19.22
N ILE A 153 1.10 10.02 -18.53
CA ILE A 153 0.39 10.60 -17.37
C ILE A 153 -0.80 11.42 -17.88
N LEU A 154 -1.99 11.10 -17.38
CA LEU A 154 -3.24 11.80 -17.65
C LEU A 154 -3.52 12.94 -16.66
N GLY A 155 -3.01 12.82 -15.43
CA GLY A 155 -3.19 13.82 -14.39
C GLY A 155 -2.71 13.32 -13.03
N THR A 156 -2.86 14.16 -12.03
CA THR A 156 -2.55 13.86 -10.64
C THR A 156 -3.80 13.87 -9.79
N GLN A 157 -3.86 12.96 -8.82
CA GLN A 157 -4.96 12.83 -7.89
C GLN A 157 -4.44 12.52 -6.49
N LYS A 158 -5.19 13.00 -5.50
CA LYS A 158 -4.97 12.61 -4.12
C LYS A 158 -5.56 11.22 -3.88
N SER A 159 -4.85 10.41 -3.10
CA SER A 159 -5.33 9.09 -2.68
C SER A 159 -6.62 9.23 -1.86
N GLU A 160 -7.76 8.79 -2.41
CA GLU A 160 -9.04 8.81 -1.72
C GLU A 160 -9.09 7.70 -0.66
N ILE A 161 -9.40 8.06 0.59
CA ILE A 161 -10.08 7.14 1.50
C ILE A 161 -11.57 7.40 1.25
N LYS A 162 -12.31 6.40 0.79
CA LYS A 162 -13.78 6.50 0.73
C LYS A 162 -14.29 6.52 2.18
N VAL A 163 -14.56 7.72 2.69
CA VAL A 163 -15.24 7.96 3.97
C VAL A 163 -16.74 8.00 3.73
#